data_AF-A0A965EGM9-F1
#
_entry.id   AF-A0A965EGM9-F1
#
_cell.length_a   1.000
_cell.length_b   1.000
_cell.length_c   1.000
_cell.angle_alpha   90.00
_cell.angle_beta   90.00
_cell.angle_gamma   90.00
#
_symmetry.space_group_name_H-M   'P 1'
#
loop_
_entity.id
_entity.type
_entity.pdbx_description
1 polymer ?
#
loop_
_entity_poly.entity_id
_entity_poly.type
_entity_poly.pdbx_seq_one_letter_code
_entity_poly.pdbx_strand_id
1 'polypeptide(L)' 'TLGDRLWGEYGFYDSFNLTQDWYANSYLAIDQGPIIVMIENHRTGLLWDLFMSAPEVQEGFTKLEFTDTSN' A
#
# COMPACT_ATOMS: atom_id res chain seq x y z
N THR A 1 -10.25 23.73 2.87
CA THR A 1 -8.94 23.24 3.36
C THR A 1 -8.33 22.33 2.29
N LEU A 2 -7.09 21.84 2.43
CA LEU A 2 -6.59 20.79 1.53
C LEU A 2 -7.41 19.51 1.63
N GLY A 3 -7.94 19.19 2.82
CA GLY A 3 -8.83 18.04 3.02
C GLY A 3 -10.02 18.06 2.07
N ASP A 4 -10.72 19.19 1.96
CA ASP A 4 -11.89 19.34 1.08
C ASP A 4 -11.56 19.20 -0.41
N ARG A 5 -10.28 19.32 -0.79
CA ARG A 5 -9.81 19.21 -2.19
C ARG A 5 -9.16 17.87 -2.51
N LEU A 6 -8.62 17.20 -1.51
CA LEU A 6 -7.85 15.96 -1.68
C LEU A 6 -8.65 14.71 -1.28
N TRP A 7 -9.74 14.86 -0.54
CA TRP A 7 -10.53 13.75 -0.02
C TRP A 7 -11.87 13.65 -0.75
N GLY A 8 -12.16 12.51 -1.34
CA GLY A 8 -13.45 12.19 -1.92
C GLY A 8 -14.01 10.86 -1.41
N GLU A 9 -14.90 10.26 -2.20
CA GLU A 9 -15.63 9.05 -1.83
C GLU A 9 -14.72 7.84 -1.49
N TYR A 10 -13.57 7.70 -2.17
CA TYR A 10 -12.65 6.57 -2.00
C TYR A 10 -11.34 6.95 -1.29
N GLY A 11 -11.36 8.03 -0.50
CA GLY A 11 -10.21 8.53 0.24
C GLY A 11 -9.44 9.61 -0.52
N PHE A 12 -8.11 9.59 -0.41
CA PHE A 12 -7.27 10.53 -1.15
C PHE A 12 -7.36 10.30 -2.65
N TYR A 13 -7.41 11.38 -3.43
CA TYR A 13 -7.22 11.33 -4.88
C TYR A 13 -5.78 10.99 -5.25
N ASP A 14 -5.61 10.52 -6.49
CA ASP A 14 -4.35 10.05 -7.06
C ASP A 14 -3.18 11.05 -6.92
N SER A 15 -3.43 12.34 -7.19
CA SER A 15 -2.36 13.34 -7.23
C SER A 15 -2.88 14.78 -7.15
N PHE A 16 -1.97 15.73 -6.91
CA PHE A 16 -2.25 17.17 -6.93
C PHE A 16 -1.00 17.98 -7.29
N ASN A 17 -1.20 19.24 -7.72
CA ASN A 17 -0.13 20.19 -8.00
C ASN A 17 -0.51 21.58 -7.47
N LEU A 18 0.08 21.98 -6.33
CA LEU A 18 -0.23 23.26 -5.68
C LEU A 18 0.21 24.47 -6.49
N THR A 19 1.31 24.37 -7.25
CA THR A 19 1.82 25.45 -8.09
C THR A 19 0.85 25.79 -9.22
N GLN A 20 0.08 24.80 -9.69
CA GLN A 20 -0.89 24.94 -10.78
C GLN A 20 -2.35 25.00 -10.28
N ASP A 21 -2.58 25.03 -8.97
CA ASP A 21 -3.90 24.87 -8.32
C ASP A 21 -4.74 23.72 -8.92
N TRP A 22 -4.08 22.60 -9.23
CA TRP A 22 -4.71 21.43 -9.85
C TRP A 22 -4.81 20.28 -8.85
N TYR A 23 -5.95 19.58 -8.88
CA TYR A 23 -6.25 18.44 -8.03
C TYR A 23 -6.88 17.37 -8.92
N ALA A 24 -6.39 16.13 -8.81
CA ALA A 24 -7.03 15.01 -9.48
C ALA A 24 -8.46 14.83 -8.94
N ASN A 25 -9.34 14.34 -9.80
CA ASN A 25 -10.69 13.88 -9.44
C ASN A 25 -10.87 12.37 -9.70
N SER A 26 -9.75 11.67 -9.88
CA SER A 26 -9.66 10.26 -10.24
C SER A 26 -8.96 9.46 -9.15
N TYR A 27 -9.21 8.15 -9.20
CA TYR A 27 -8.56 7.16 -8.37
C TYR A 27 -7.98 6.07 -9.27
N LEU A 28 -6.79 5.61 -8.95
CA LEU A 28 -6.16 4.48 -9.60
C LEU A 28 -6.04 3.34 -8.58
N ALA A 29 -6.48 2.14 -8.97
CA ALA A 29 -6.49 1.00 -8.06
C ALA A 29 -5.09 0.66 -7.51
N ILE A 30 -4.06 0.84 -8.34
CA ILE A 30 -2.66 0.60 -7.97
C ILE A 30 -2.11 1.63 -6.97
N ASP A 31 -2.73 2.81 -6.87
CA ASP A 31 -2.35 3.86 -5.92
C ASP A 31 -3.17 3.75 -4.62
N GLN A 32 -4.48 3.46 -4.73
CA GLN A 32 -5.35 3.29 -3.56
C GLN A 32 -5.08 1.98 -2.79
N GLY A 33 -4.85 0.89 -3.51
CA GLY A 33 -4.71 -0.45 -2.92
C GLY A 33 -3.59 -0.51 -1.87
N PRO A 34 -2.36 -0.06 -2.20
CA PRO A 34 -1.26 -0.03 -1.24
C PRO A 34 -1.51 0.83 -0.01
N ILE A 35 -2.30 1.92 -0.10
CA ILE A 35 -2.63 2.74 1.07
C ILE A 35 -3.31 1.86 2.14
N ILE A 36 -4.32 1.09 1.74
CA ILE A 36 -5.07 0.23 2.67
C ILE A 36 -4.20 -0.93 3.14
N VAL A 37 -3.54 -1.63 2.20
CA VAL A 37 -2.72 -2.81 2.50
C VAL A 37 -1.58 -2.47 3.46
N MET A 38 -0.90 -1.34 3.25
CA MET A 38 0.25 -0.98 4.06
C MET A 38 -0.14 -0.36 5.40
N ILE A 39 -1.27 0.34 5.49
CA ILE A 39 -1.84 0.74 6.78
C ILE A 39 -2.15 -0.51 7.62
N GLU A 40 -2.78 -1.53 7.03
CA GLU A 40 -3.12 -2.74 7.78
C GLU A 40 -1.88 -3.55 8.17
N ASN A 41 -0.90 -3.70 7.26
CA ASN A 41 0.38 -4.31 7.60
C ASN A 41 1.11 -3.59 8.72
N HIS A 42 1.06 -2.25 8.77
CA HIS A 42 1.62 -1.50 9.88
C HIS A 42 0.90 -1.78 11.21
N ARG A 43 -0.44 -1.92 11.19
CA ARG A 43 -1.24 -2.10 12.40
C ARG A 43 -1.16 -3.51 12.98
N THR A 44 -1.17 -4.53 12.12
CA THR A 44 -1.33 -5.93 12.55
C THR A 44 -0.39 -6.90 11.84
N GLY A 45 0.23 -6.52 10.73
CA GLY A 45 1.02 -7.43 9.89
C GLY A 45 0.20 -8.38 9.02
N LEU A 46 -1.14 -8.27 8.99
CA LEU A 46 -2.03 -9.29 8.42
C LEU A 46 -1.63 -9.83 7.05
N LEU A 47 -1.33 -8.98 6.06
CA LEU A 47 -1.06 -9.44 4.70
C LEU A 47 0.37 -9.99 4.59
N TRP A 48 1.31 -9.47 5.38
CA TRP A 48 2.65 -10.07 5.50
C TRP A 48 2.56 -11.45 6.11
N ASP A 49 1.85 -11.63 7.22
CA ASP A 49 1.68 -12.92 7.89
C ASP A 49 1.03 -13.95 6.95
N LEU A 50 -0.03 -13.55 6.26
CA LEU A 50 -0.71 -14.42 5.29
C LEU A 50 0.21 -14.81 4.13
N PHE A 51 0.86 -13.85 3.48
CA PHE A 51 1.76 -14.13 2.35
C PHE A 51 2.96 -14.97 2.77
N MET A 52 3.58 -14.66 3.90
CA MET A 52 4.75 -15.39 4.39
C MET A 52 4.38 -16.77 4.97
N SER A 53 3.12 -17.03 5.30
CA SER A 53 2.68 -18.38 5.72
C SER A 53 2.60 -19.40 4.57
N ALA A 54 2.63 -18.95 3.31
CA ALA A 54 2.50 -19.83 2.15
C ALA A 54 3.79 -20.66 1.93
N PRO A 55 3.71 -22.01 1.89
CA PRO A 55 4.89 -22.87 1.76
C PRO A 55 5.64 -22.63 0.44
N GLU A 56 4.94 -22.34 -0.65
CA GLU A 56 5.55 -22.01 -1.95
C GLU A 56 6.37 -20.71 -1.91
N VAL A 57 5.97 -19.73 -1.09
CA VAL A 57 6.72 -18.49 -0.89
C VAL A 57 8.01 -18.78 -0.11
N GLN A 58 7.91 -19.57 0.96
CA GLN A 58 9.05 -19.99 1.78
C GLN A 58 10.07 -20.82 0.98
N GLU A 59 9.58 -21.74 0.13
CA GLU A 59 10.43 -22.50 -0.79
C GLU A 59 11.14 -21.58 -1.79
N GLY A 60 10.43 -20.60 -2.35
CA GLY A 60 11.01 -19.59 -3.23
C GLY A 60 12.12 -18.77 -2.57
N PHE A 61 11.90 -18.32 -1.34
CA PHE A 61 12.90 -17.59 -0.54
C PHE A 61 14.15 -18.46 -0.31
N THR A 62 13.96 -19.72 0.09
CA THR A 62 15.06 -20.67 0.31
C THR A 62 15.86 -20.88 -0.96
N LYS A 63 15.19 -21.09 -2.10
CA LYS A 63 15.82 -21.34 -3.40
C LYS A 63 16.62 -20.13 -3.92
N LEU A 64 16.20 -18.93 -3.54
CA LEU A 64 16.83 -17.67 -3.89
C LEU A 64 17.81 -17.18 -2.81
N GLU A 65 18.08 -18.00 -1.79
CA GLU A 65 19.02 -17.70 -0.69
C GLU A 65 18.66 -16.43 0.10
N PHE A 66 17.37 -16.07 0.17
CA PHE A 66 16.90 -15.03 1.09
C PHE A 66 16.92 -15.54 2.53
N THR A 67 17.36 -14.69 3.45
CA THR A 67 17.31 -14.96 4.89
C THR A 67 16.47 -13.92 5.58
N ASP A 68 15.58 -14.38 6.47
CA ASP A 68 14.88 -13.49 7.38
C ASP A 68 15.85 -13.04 8.49
N THR A 69 15.82 -11.75 8.81
CA THR A 69 16.64 -11.16 9.88
C THR A 69 15.83 -10.83 11.13
N SER A 70 14.52 -11.10 11.12
CA SER A 70 13.69 -10.98 12.30
C SER A 70 13.98 -12.15 13.26
N ASN A 71 14.50 -11.80 14.45
CA ASN A 71 14.76 -12.71 15.59
C ASN A 71 13.52 -12.90 16.45
#